data_AF-A0A540WJ86-F1
#
_entry.id   AF-A0A540WJ86-F1
#
_cell.length_a   1.000
_cell.length_b   1.000
_cell.length_c   1.000
_cell.angle_alpha   90.00
_cell.angle_beta   90.00
_cell.angle_gamma   90.00
#
_symmetry.space_group_name_H-M   'P 1'
#
loop_
_entity.id
_entity.type
_entity.pdbx_description
1 polymer ?
#
loop_
_entity_poly.entity_id
_entity_poly.type
_entity_poly.pdbx_seq_one_letter_code
_entity_poly.pdbx_strand_id
1 'polypeptide(L)'
;AYPINKLHKAHYVLMNVEAPQEAIDELETNFRFNDAVIRSMVMRTKHAVTEASPMVKAKDERRERREDFANETADDSEAGDSEE
;
A
#
# COMPACT_ATOMS: atom_id res chain seq x y z
N ALA A 1 -8.12 -9.13 12.47
CA ALA A 1 -8.97 -8.25 11.62
C ALA A 1 -10.36 -8.85 11.54
N TYR A 2 -11.41 -8.02 11.52
CA TYR A 2 -12.83 -8.43 11.56
C TYR A 2 -13.58 -7.84 10.35
N PRO A 3 -14.69 -8.45 9.90
CA PRO A 3 -15.46 -7.92 8.77
C PRO A 3 -16.13 -6.59 9.12
N ILE A 4 -16.12 -5.65 8.17
CA ILE A 4 -16.77 -4.34 8.29
C ILE A 4 -17.85 -4.30 7.23
N ASN A 5 -19.10 -4.02 7.60
CA ASN A 5 -20.24 -4.04 6.67
C ASN A 5 -20.33 -5.33 5.83
N LYS A 6 -19.97 -6.48 6.43
CA LYS A 6 -19.91 -7.81 5.79
C LYS A 6 -18.88 -7.93 4.65
N LEU A 7 -17.97 -6.97 4.52
CA LEU A 7 -16.86 -6.99 3.56
C LEU A 7 -15.59 -7.56 4.21
N HIS A 8 -14.90 -8.44 3.47
CA HIS A 8 -13.64 -9.06 3.88
C HIS A 8 -12.40 -8.48 3.17
N LYS A 9 -12.60 -7.66 2.13
CA LYS A 9 -11.54 -7.00 1.36
C LYS A 9 -11.87 -5.52 1.25
N ALA A 10 -10.84 -4.69 1.31
CA ALA A 10 -10.94 -3.24 1.17
C ALA A 10 -9.67 -2.69 0.50
N HIS A 11 -9.79 -1.50 -0.07
CA HIS A 11 -8.66 -0.76 -0.63
C HIS A 11 -8.18 0.26 0.40
N TYR A 12 -6.91 0.14 0.79
CA TYR A 12 -6.27 1.07 1.71
C TYR A 12 -5.57 2.17 0.92
N VAL A 13 -5.81 3.42 1.32
CA VAL A 13 -5.13 4.61 0.80
C VAL A 13 -4.56 5.36 1.99
N LEU A 14 -3.28 5.74 1.88
CA LEU A 14 -2.61 6.63 2.83
C LEU A 14 -2.34 7.94 2.10
N MET A 15 -2.65 9.06 2.75
CA MET A 15 -2.44 10.39 2.19
C MET A 15 -1.85 11.30 3.29
N ASN A 16 -0.69 11.89 2.99
CA ASN A 16 -0.08 12.91 3.83
C ASN A 16 -0.25 14.25 3.12
N VAL A 17 -1.01 15.16 3.74
CA VAL A 17 -1.34 16.46 3.13
C VAL A 17 -1.05 17.56 4.14
N GLU A 18 -0.52 18.67 3.64
CA GLU A 18 -0.46 19.94 4.36
C GLU A 18 -1.61 20.82 3.86
N ALA A 19 -2.58 21.08 4.72
CA ALA A 19 -3.78 21.84 4.40
C ALA A 19 -4.28 22.61 5.65
N PRO A 20 -5.02 23.71 5.46
CA PRO A 20 -5.68 24.40 6.57
C PRO A 20 -6.77 23.52 7.19
N GLN A 21 -7.11 23.80 8.45
CA GLN A 21 -8.10 23.03 9.22
C GLN A 21 -9.47 22.97 8.51
N GLU A 22 -9.91 24.09 7.94
CA GLU A 22 -11.21 24.18 7.23
C GLU A 22 -11.32 23.14 6.10
N ALA A 23 -10.25 22.97 5.32
CA ALA A 23 -10.22 21.98 4.23
C ALA A 23 -10.24 20.54 4.75
N ILE A 24 -9.65 20.26 5.91
CA ILE A 24 -9.69 18.94 6.55
C ILE A 24 -11.11 18.63 7.04
N ASP A 25 -11.80 19.61 7.61
CA ASP A 25 -13.17 19.44 8.11
C ASP A 25 -14.17 19.19 6.95
N GLU A 26 -13.98 19.89 5.82
CA GLU A 26 -14.73 19.63 4.58
C GLU A 26 -14.46 18.22 4.03
N LEU A 27 -13.21 17.77 4.04
CA LEU A 27 -12.84 16.41 3.63
C LEU A 27 -13.46 15.35 4.52
N GLU A 28 -13.49 15.56 5.84
CA GLU A 28 -14.14 14.64 6.77
C GLU A 28 -15.64 14.51 6.48
N THR A 29 -16.29 15.65 6.23
CA THR A 29 -17.70 15.71 5.85
C THR A 29 -17.96 14.93 4.55
N ASN A 30 -17.12 15.15 3.54
CA ASN A 30 -17.21 14.45 2.26
C ASN A 30 -17.02 12.93 2.41
N PHE A 31 -16.08 12.47 3.24
CA PHE A 31 -15.90 11.04 3.51
C PHE A 31 -17.09 10.42 4.23
N ARG A 32 -17.79 11.17 5.09
CA ARG A 32 -18.96 10.68 5.81
C ARG A 32 -20.16 10.44 4.89
N PHE A 33 -20.35 11.28 3.88
CA PHE A 33 -21.48 11.18 2.94
C PHE A 33 -21.18 10.33 1.70
N ASN A 34 -19.95 9.84 1.56
CA ASN A 34 -19.57 9.01 0.43
C ASN A 34 -19.60 7.52 0.80
N ASP A 35 -20.56 6.79 0.24
CA ASP A 35 -20.74 5.35 0.49
C ASP A 35 -19.57 4.48 0.02
N ALA A 36 -18.69 4.99 -0.85
CA ALA A 36 -17.48 4.29 -1.24
C ALA A 36 -16.43 4.24 -0.10
N VAL A 37 -16.52 5.12 0.88
CA VAL A 37 -15.58 5.23 2.00
C VAL A 37 -16.16 4.52 3.22
N ILE A 38 -15.69 3.29 3.45
CA ILE A 38 -16.19 2.45 4.56
C ILE A 38 -15.62 2.82 5.94
N ARG A 39 -14.47 3.49 5.96
CA ARG A 39 -13.76 3.92 7.18
C ARG A 39 -12.69 4.94 6.82
N SER A 40 -12.68 6.06 7.51
CA SER A 40 -11.63 7.09 7.44
C SER A 40 -10.99 7.30 8.80
N MET A 41 -9.74 7.75 8.82
CA MET A 41 -9.02 8.17 10.03
C MET A 41 -8.09 9.32 9.65
N VAL A 42 -8.21 10.43 10.36
CA VAL A 42 -7.35 11.61 10.19
C VAL A 42 -6.50 11.77 11.44
N MET A 43 -5.20 11.95 11.27
CA MET A 43 -4.24 12.11 12.39
C MET A 43 -3.35 13.31 12.13
N ARG A 44 -3.13 14.12 13.17
CA ARG A 44 -2.19 15.24 13.12
C ARG A 44 -0.76 14.74 13.30
N THR A 45 0.10 15.04 12.35
CA THR A 45 1.55 14.80 12.45
C THR A 45 2.27 16.07 12.89
N LYS A 46 3.45 15.93 13.51
CA LYS A 46 4.26 17.09 13.94
C LYS A 46 5.02 17.72 12.77
N HIS A 47 5.40 16.91 11.79
CA HIS A 47 6.16 17.30 10.60
C HIS A 47 5.61 16.58 9.37
N ALA A 48 5.85 17.14 8.19
CA ALA A 48 5.50 16.51 6.92
C ALA A 48 6.34 15.25 6.70
N VAL A 49 5.68 14.12 6.44
CA VAL A 49 6.33 12.83 6.16
C VAL A 49 6.27 12.59 4.66
N THR A 50 7.42 12.57 4.01
CA THR A 50 7.57 12.42 2.55
C THR A 50 8.10 11.05 2.13
N GLU A 51 8.52 10.22 3.08
CA GLU A 51 9.06 8.90 2.79
C GLU A 51 7.97 7.90 2.37
N ALA A 52 8.38 6.92 1.57
CA ALA A 52 7.50 5.81 1.20
C ALA A 52 7.02 5.03 2.43
N SER A 53 5.73 4.69 2.44
CA SER A 53 5.12 3.89 3.49
C SER A 53 5.81 2.53 3.62
N PRO A 54 5.96 1.99 4.84
CA PRO A 54 6.45 0.63 5.06
C PRO A 54 5.70 -0.43 4.24
N MET A 55 4.41 -0.22 3.96
CA MET A 55 3.62 -1.13 3.14
C MET A 55 4.03 -1.13 1.65
N VAL A 56 4.47 0.02 1.15
CA VAL A 56 4.97 0.14 -0.23
C VAL A 56 6.38 -0.45 -0.31
N LYS A 57 7.27 -0.06 0.60
CA LYS A 57 8.64 -0.61 0.69
C LYS A 57 8.63 -2.14 0.76
N ALA A 58 7.81 -2.73 1.64
CA ALA A 58 7.70 -4.19 1.75
C ALA A 58 7.08 -4.88 0.52
N LYS A 59 6.22 -4.18 -0.23
CA LYS A 59 5.63 -4.73 -1.47
C LYS A 59 6.67 -4.75 -2.59
N ASP A 60 7.47 -3.69 -2.69
CA ASP A 60 8.53 -3.55 -3.69
C ASP A 60 9.66 -4.57 -3.41
N GLU A 61 10.14 -4.67 -2.17
CA GLU A 61 11.14 -5.70 -1.77
C GLU A 61 10.65 -7.13 -2.05
N ARG A 62 9.35 -7.41 -1.82
CA ARG A 62 8.77 -8.73 -2.11
C ARG A 62 8.68 -8.98 -3.61
N ARG A 63 8.51 -7.95 -4.42
CA ARG A 63 8.48 -8.05 -5.87
C ARG A 63 9.89 -8.32 -6.42
N GLU A 64 10.87 -7.53 -5.99
CA GLU A 64 12.28 -7.70 -6.37
C GLU A 64 12.76 -9.11 -6.05
N ARG A 65 12.50 -9.60 -4.82
CA ARG A 65 12.88 -10.97 -4.44
C ARG A 65 12.29 -12.04 -5.35
N ARG A 66 11.06 -11.87 -5.87
CA ARG A 66 10.46 -12.84 -6.80
C ARG A 66 11.10 -12.80 -8.18
N GLU A 67 11.53 -11.63 -8.62
CA GLU A 67 12.23 -11.45 -9.88
C GLU A 67 13.63 -12.08 -9.80
N ASP A 68 14.33 -11.94 -8.67
CA ASP A 68 15.62 -12.61 -8.39
C ASP A 68 15.48 -14.14 -8.41
N PHE A 69 14.51 -14.69 -7.69
CA PHE A 69 14.27 -16.15 -7.67
C PHE A 69 13.94 -16.71 -9.06
N ALA A 70 13.20 -15.97 -9.89
CA ALA A 70 12.88 -16.40 -11.24
C ALA A 70 14.12 -16.45 -12.14
N ASN A 71 15.07 -15.53 -11.92
CA ASN A 71 16.32 -15.45 -12.66
C ASN A 71 17.31 -16.56 -12.23
N GLU A 72 17.41 -16.84 -10.92
CA GLU A 72 18.23 -17.96 -10.41
C GLU A 72 17.73 -19.32 -10.93
N THR A 73 16.41 -19.51 -11.05
CA THR A 73 15.85 -20.75 -11.58
C THR A 73 16.11 -20.91 -13.08
N ALA A 74 16.15 -19.80 -13.83
CA ALA A 74 16.49 -19.81 -15.25
C ALA A 74 17.98 -20.14 -15.49
N ASP A 75 18.88 -19.60 -14.65
CA ASP A 75 20.32 -19.87 -14.73
C ASP A 75 20.65 -21.34 -14.40
N ASP A 76 19.97 -21.93 -13.40
CA ASP A 76 20.12 -23.34 -13.02
C ASP A 76 19.60 -24.31 -14.11
N SER A 77 18.62 -23.87 -14.91
CA SER A 77 18.05 -24.67 -16.00
C SER A 77 18.85 -24.57 -17.31
N GLU A 78 19.57 -23.47 -17.56
CA GLU A 78 20.53 -23.38 -18.67
C GLU A 78 21.83 -24.15 -18.37
N ALA A 79 22.25 -24.24 -17.10
CA ALA A 79 23.43 -25.02 -16.71
C ALA A 79 23.25 -26.53 -16.88
N GLY A 80 22.04 -27.05 -16.66
CA GLY A 80 21.70 -28.48 -16.77
C GLY A 80 21.63 -29.04 -18.19
N ASP A 81 21.55 -28.19 -19.23
CA ASP A 81 21.49 -28.60 -20.64
C ASP A 81 22.88 -28.62 -21.32
N SER A 82 23.94 -28.35 -20.56
CA SER A 82 25.33 -28.32 -21.05
C SER A 82 26.13 -29.60 -20.72
N GLU A 83 25.52 -30.56 -20.01
CA GLU A 83 26.08 -31.89 -19.73
C GLU A 83 25.34 -32.99 -20.50
N GLU A 84 25.35 -32.96 -21.83
CA GLU A 84 25.14 -34.16 -22.69
C GLU A 84 26.19 -34.24 -23.80
#